data_AF-A0A4X2KQK9-F1
#
_entry.id   AF-A0A4X2KQK9-F1
#
_cell.length_a   1.000
_cell.length_b   1.000
_cell.length_c   1.000
_cell.angle_alpha   90.00
_cell.angle_beta   90.00
_cell.angle_gamma   90.00
#
_symmetry.space_group_name_H-M   'P 1'
#
loop_
_entity.id
_entity.type
_entity.pdbx_description
1 polymer ?
#
loop_
_entity_poly.entity_id
_entity_poly.type
_entity_poly.pdbx_seq_one_letter_code
_entity_poly.pdbx_strand_id
1 'polypeptide(L)'
;MAESIIIRVQSPEGVKRITATKRETAATFLKKVAKEFGFRNNGFSVYINRNKTGEITASPNKSLNLLKIKHGDLLFLFPSSLAGPSSDMETSSSQALRAWGAPNVVEDEIDQYLSKQDGKIYRNRDPQLCRHGPLGKCVHCVPLEPFDEDYLNHLEPPVKHMSFHAYIRKLTGGADKGKFVALENISCKIKSGCEGHLPWPNGICTKCQPSAITLNRQKYRHVDNIMFENHTVADRFLDFWRKTGNQHFGYLYGRYTEHKDIPLGIRAEVAAIYEPPQVGTQNSLELLEDPKAEVVDEIAAKLGLRKVGWIFTDLVSEDTRKGTVRYSRNKDTYFLSSEECITAGNFQNKHPNICRLSPDGHFGSKFVTAVATGGPDNQVHFEGYQVSNQCMALVRDECLLPCRDAPELGYAKESSSEQYVPDVFYKDIDKFGNEITQLARPLPVEYLIIDDFHSLATYLSQNTSSIFLDIISDFHLLLFLVTNEVMPLQDSISLLLEAVRTRNEELAQTWKKSEQWATIEQLCSTVGVQLPGMHEYGAIGGSTHATSSAMWACQHCTFMNQPGTDHCEMCSLPRT
;
A
#
# COMPACT_ATOMS: atom_id res chain seq x y z
N MET A 1 7.71 74.06 -9.56
CA MET A 1 8.07 73.75 -8.15
C MET A 1 7.76 72.29 -7.91
N ALA A 2 8.74 71.46 -7.50
CA ALA A 2 8.48 70.05 -7.23
C ALA A 2 7.69 69.92 -5.91
N GLU A 3 6.49 69.33 -5.96
CA GLU A 3 5.68 69.07 -4.77
C GLU A 3 6.41 68.09 -3.82
N SER A 4 6.94 68.63 -2.72
CA SER A 4 7.56 67.85 -1.65
C SER A 4 6.49 67.16 -0.81
N ILE A 5 6.69 65.88 -0.51
CA ILE A 5 5.87 65.08 0.40
C ILE A 5 6.71 64.67 1.62
N ILE A 6 6.07 64.53 2.78
CA ILE A 6 6.71 64.06 4.01
C ILE A 6 6.15 62.67 4.33
N ILE A 7 7.03 61.69 4.50
CA ILE A 7 6.68 60.31 4.83
C ILE A 7 7.24 59.99 6.21
N ARG A 8 6.43 59.36 7.07
CA ARG A 8 6.84 58.91 8.41
C ARG A 8 7.32 57.48 8.32
N VAL A 9 8.49 57.18 8.89
CA VAL A 9 9.03 55.83 8.98
C VAL A 9 9.20 55.47 10.45
N GLN A 10 8.56 54.40 10.89
CA GLN A 10 8.64 53.85 12.23
C GLN A 10 9.63 52.70 12.25
N SER A 11 10.63 52.80 13.12
CA SER A 11 11.58 51.73 13.46
C SER A 11 11.36 51.29 14.92
N PRO A 12 12.00 50.19 15.38
CA PRO A 12 12.02 49.83 16.80
C PRO A 12 12.56 50.93 17.72
N GLU A 13 13.40 51.84 17.19
CA GLU A 13 14.05 52.92 17.93
C GLU A 13 13.27 54.25 17.89
N GLY A 14 12.16 54.32 17.13
CA GLY A 14 11.33 55.53 17.03
C GLY A 14 10.90 55.87 15.60
N VAL A 15 10.18 57.00 15.47
CA VAL A 15 9.61 57.47 14.20
C VAL A 15 10.39 58.68 13.67
N LYS A 16 10.87 58.61 12.43
CA LYS A 16 11.50 59.75 11.72
C LYS A 16 10.66 60.20 10.53
N ARG A 17 10.76 61.49 10.18
CA ARG A 17 10.07 62.12 9.04
C ARG A 17 11.07 62.34 7.91
N ILE A 18 10.77 61.80 6.74
CA ILE A 18 11.64 61.86 5.55
C ILE A 18 10.95 62.66 4.46
N THR A 19 11.64 63.69 3.98
CA THR A 19 11.16 64.52 2.86
C THR A 19 11.52 63.89 1.52
N ALA A 20 10.51 63.62 0.71
CA ALA A 20 10.62 63.04 -0.61
C ALA A 20 9.85 63.88 -1.65
N THR A 21 9.99 63.57 -2.93
CA THR A 21 9.15 64.16 -3.99
C THR A 21 8.25 63.10 -4.61
N LYS A 22 7.06 63.47 -5.12
CA LYS A 22 6.10 62.50 -5.71
C LYS A 22 6.68 61.66 -6.86
N ARG A 23 7.67 62.19 -7.58
CA ARG A 23 8.35 61.52 -8.70
C ARG A 23 9.63 60.79 -8.30
N GLU A 24 10.01 60.83 -7.02
CA GLU A 24 11.19 60.15 -6.51
C GLU A 24 11.05 58.64 -6.62
N THR A 25 12.15 57.95 -6.95
CA THR A 25 12.17 56.48 -7.09
C THR A 25 12.23 55.81 -5.72
N ALA A 26 11.73 54.57 -5.63
CA ALA A 26 11.82 53.78 -4.40
C ALA A 26 13.27 53.59 -3.95
N ALA A 27 14.21 53.41 -4.89
CA ALA A 27 15.64 53.28 -4.59
C ALA A 27 16.25 54.55 -3.98
N THR A 28 15.92 55.73 -4.50
CA THR A 28 16.39 57.01 -3.94
C THR A 28 15.77 57.31 -2.58
N PHE A 29 14.51 56.94 -2.38
CA PHE A 29 13.83 57.06 -1.09
C PHE A 29 14.46 56.16 -0.02
N LEU A 30 14.70 54.88 -0.32
CA LEU A 30 15.34 53.95 0.61
C LEU A 30 16.76 54.38 1.00
N LYS A 31 17.53 55.02 0.10
CA LYS A 31 18.83 55.60 0.45
C LYS A 31 18.71 56.74 1.47
N LYS A 32 17.66 57.56 1.40
CA LYS A 32 17.38 58.60 2.41
C LYS A 32 16.98 57.97 3.74
N VAL A 33 16.19 56.89 3.71
CA VAL A 33 15.83 56.11 4.91
C VAL A 33 17.09 55.52 5.54
N ALA A 34 17.97 54.89 4.77
CA ALA A 34 19.24 54.33 5.24
C ALA A 34 20.10 55.41 5.92
N LYS A 35 20.23 56.58 5.28
CA LYS A 35 20.99 57.72 5.82
C LYS A 35 20.41 58.25 7.13
N GLU A 36 19.09 58.37 7.23
CA GLU A 36 18.43 58.89 8.45
C GLU A 36 18.49 57.91 9.62
N PHE A 37 18.40 56.61 9.36
CA PHE A 37 18.46 55.58 10.42
C PHE A 37 19.86 54.98 10.63
N GLY A 38 20.89 55.47 9.92
CA GLY A 38 22.27 55.02 10.10
C GLY A 38 22.58 53.61 9.57
N PHE A 39 21.72 53.04 8.73
CA PHE A 39 21.92 51.71 8.17
C PHE A 39 22.81 51.75 6.90
N ARG A 40 23.63 50.71 6.70
CA ARG A 40 24.24 50.42 5.39
C ARG A 40 23.13 49.94 4.44
N ASN A 41 23.24 50.22 3.13
CA ASN A 41 22.18 50.03 2.12
C ASN A 41 21.51 48.64 2.03
N ASN A 42 21.99 47.61 2.76
CA ASN A 42 21.45 46.25 2.80
C ASN A 42 21.03 45.76 4.21
N GLY A 43 20.93 46.65 5.21
CA GLY A 43 20.69 46.26 6.60
C GLY A 43 19.24 46.38 7.09
N PHE A 44 18.27 46.65 6.22
CA PHE A 44 16.88 46.87 6.64
C PHE A 44 15.87 46.62 5.51
N SER A 45 14.64 46.25 5.88
CA SER A 45 13.47 46.19 4.98
C SER A 45 12.40 47.17 5.45
N VAL A 46 11.74 47.84 4.50
CA VAL A 46 10.64 48.80 4.77
C VAL A 46 9.34 48.27 4.18
N TYR A 47 8.28 48.27 4.99
CA TYR A 47 6.96 47.76 4.64
C TYR A 47 5.90 48.85 4.76
N ILE A 48 4.86 48.75 3.94
CA ILE A 48 3.68 49.62 4.01
C ILE A 48 2.86 49.30 5.28
N ASN A 49 2.75 48.02 5.62
CA ASN A 49 1.96 47.55 6.76
C ASN A 49 2.81 46.97 7.88
N ARG A 50 2.32 47.06 9.12
CA ARG A 50 2.99 46.53 10.32
C ARG A 50 3.17 45.00 10.31
N ASN A 51 2.31 44.27 9.59
CA ASN A 51 2.35 42.81 9.46
C ASN A 51 3.37 42.30 8.41
N LYS A 52 4.36 43.13 8.02
CA LYS A 52 5.38 42.81 7.00
C LYS A 52 4.80 42.50 5.60
N THR A 53 3.65 43.08 5.26
CA THR A 53 3.08 43.00 3.91
C THR A 53 3.33 44.28 3.12
N GLY A 54 3.50 44.16 1.80
CA GLY A 54 3.79 45.29 0.93
C GLY A 54 5.21 45.85 1.13
N GLU A 55 6.22 44.99 0.99
CA GLU A 55 7.62 45.41 1.04
C GLU A 55 7.94 46.40 -0.08
N ILE A 56 8.62 47.49 0.28
CA ILE A 56 9.12 48.48 -0.66
C ILE A 56 10.51 48.03 -1.10
N THR A 57 10.57 47.31 -2.21
CA THR A 57 11.84 46.88 -2.81
C THR A 57 12.54 48.06 -3.51
N ALA A 58 13.87 48.11 -3.45
CA ALA A 58 14.68 49.11 -4.13
C ALA A 58 14.62 48.98 -5.66
N SER A 59 13.55 49.49 -6.26
CA SER A 59 13.34 49.53 -7.71
C SER A 59 13.68 50.92 -8.26
N PRO A 60 14.64 51.07 -9.19
CA PRO A 60 14.95 52.37 -9.81
C PRO A 60 13.83 52.85 -10.76
N ASN A 61 12.98 51.94 -11.23
CA ASN A 61 11.92 52.24 -12.22
C ASN A 61 10.53 52.45 -11.60
N LYS A 62 10.38 52.30 -10.27
CA LYS A 62 9.09 52.52 -9.58
C LYS A 62 9.16 53.82 -8.78
N SER A 63 8.33 54.79 -9.14
CA SER A 63 8.16 56.02 -8.36
C SER A 63 7.27 55.78 -7.13
N LEU A 64 7.43 56.61 -6.10
CA LEU A 64 6.61 56.54 -4.88
C LEU A 64 5.10 56.69 -5.18
N ASN A 65 4.75 57.47 -6.22
CA ASN A 65 3.36 57.62 -6.67
C ASN A 65 2.77 56.30 -7.22
N LEU A 66 3.58 55.49 -7.92
CA LEU A 66 3.17 54.18 -8.43
C LEU A 66 2.94 53.16 -7.29
N LEU A 67 3.65 53.34 -6.18
CA LEU A 67 3.50 52.56 -4.95
C LEU A 67 2.34 53.03 -4.05
N LYS A 68 1.53 54.00 -4.52
CA LYS A 68 0.40 54.61 -3.80
C LYS A 68 0.78 55.29 -2.47
N ILE A 69 2.04 55.68 -2.29
CA ILE A 69 2.51 56.35 -1.06
C ILE A 69 2.20 57.86 -1.14
N LYS A 70 1.47 58.37 -0.15
CA LYS A 70 0.98 59.74 -0.06
C LYS A 70 1.69 60.54 1.04
N HIS A 71 1.47 61.85 1.03
CA HIS A 71 1.94 62.74 2.09
C HIS A 71 1.30 62.35 3.43
N GLY A 72 2.12 62.10 4.45
CA GLY A 72 1.68 61.75 5.79
C GLY A 72 1.63 60.25 6.10
N ASP A 73 1.86 59.38 5.12
CA ASP A 73 1.84 57.92 5.31
C ASP A 73 2.89 57.44 6.30
N LEU A 74 2.57 56.36 7.02
CA LEU A 74 3.44 55.71 8.00
C LEU A 74 3.92 54.37 7.44
N LEU A 75 5.24 54.22 7.31
CA LEU A 75 5.91 52.99 6.88
C LEU A 75 6.65 52.34 8.06
N PHE A 76 6.86 51.03 8.00
CA PHE A 76 7.48 50.25 9.06
C PHE A 76 8.83 49.70 8.61
N LEU A 77 9.89 50.07 9.31
CA LEU A 77 11.26 49.63 9.07
C LEU A 77 11.63 48.52 10.05
N PHE A 78 12.20 47.43 9.54
CA PHE A 78 12.78 46.35 10.33
C PHE A 78 14.26 46.17 9.98
N PRO A 79 15.18 46.23 10.96
CA PRO A 79 16.59 45.93 10.72
C PRO A 79 16.80 44.44 10.43
N SER A 80 17.60 44.14 9.41
CA SER A 80 18.04 42.80 9.06
C SER A 80 19.29 42.46 9.88
N SER A 81 19.22 41.44 10.73
CA SER A 81 20.39 40.94 11.48
C SER A 81 21.39 40.27 10.53
N LEU A 82 22.67 40.67 10.57
CA LEU A 82 23.80 39.98 9.90
C LEU A 82 24.81 39.62 11.02
N ALA A 83 25.42 38.43 11.13
CA ALA A 83 25.56 37.32 10.20
C ALA A 83 25.73 35.96 10.92
N GLY A 84 25.11 34.94 10.34
CA GLY A 84 25.34 33.50 10.38
C GLY A 84 24.68 32.93 9.11
N PRO A 85 25.27 31.96 8.40
CA PRO A 85 25.33 31.99 6.94
C PRO A 85 23.98 31.70 6.28
N SER A 86 23.60 32.54 5.32
CA SER A 86 22.62 32.22 4.27
C SER A 86 22.97 33.05 3.03
N SER A 87 23.53 32.36 2.03
CA SER A 87 22.95 32.13 0.71
C SER A 87 22.89 33.36 -0.20
N ASP A 88 23.94 33.50 -1.01
CA ASP A 88 23.88 34.21 -2.28
C ASP A 88 22.82 33.54 -3.18
N MET A 89 21.92 34.37 -3.71
CA MET A 89 20.98 34.00 -4.74
C MET A 89 21.51 34.56 -6.06
N GLU A 90 22.16 33.71 -6.87
CA GLU A 90 22.41 34.03 -8.26
C GLU A 90 21.12 33.89 -9.08
N THR A 91 20.86 34.93 -9.86
CA THR A 91 19.90 35.01 -10.96
C THR A 91 20.12 33.90 -11.98
N SER A 92 19.10 33.08 -12.25
CA SER A 92 19.03 32.32 -13.49
C SER A 92 17.72 32.61 -14.22
N SER A 93 17.85 33.39 -15.28
CA SER A 93 17.03 33.24 -16.48
C SER A 93 17.02 31.78 -16.92
N SER A 94 15.82 31.24 -17.18
CA SER A 94 15.56 30.04 -17.99
C SER A 94 16.41 28.80 -17.68
N GLN A 95 16.15 28.15 -16.56
CA GLN A 95 16.33 26.70 -16.38
C GLN A 95 15.35 26.20 -15.31
N ALA A 96 14.75 25.05 -15.56
CA ALA A 96 13.65 24.47 -14.80
C ALA A 96 13.93 24.40 -13.28
N LEU A 97 13.08 25.06 -12.48
CA LEU A 97 13.08 24.95 -11.02
C LEU A 97 12.72 23.51 -10.62
N ARG A 98 13.73 22.75 -10.16
CA ARG A 98 13.54 21.49 -9.45
C ARG A 98 12.68 21.75 -8.20
N ALA A 99 11.64 20.92 -8.06
CA ALA A 99 10.84 20.81 -6.85
C ALA A 99 11.76 20.60 -5.63
N TRP A 100 11.30 21.04 -4.45
CA TRP A 100 11.83 20.58 -3.17
C TRP A 100 12.11 19.09 -3.29
N GLY A 101 13.34 18.69 -3.00
CA GLY A 101 13.81 17.34 -3.24
C GLY A 101 12.96 16.35 -2.45
N ALA A 102 11.90 15.85 -3.09
CA ALA A 102 11.43 14.52 -2.80
C ALA A 102 12.69 13.65 -2.81
N PRO A 103 12.90 12.78 -1.81
CA PRO A 103 13.98 11.82 -1.88
C PRO A 103 13.91 11.16 -3.26
N ASN A 104 15.06 10.89 -3.87
CA ASN A 104 15.15 10.33 -5.22
C ASN A 104 14.76 8.84 -5.17
N VAL A 105 13.53 8.57 -4.71
CA VAL A 105 12.99 7.24 -4.45
C VAL A 105 12.18 6.83 -5.66
N VAL A 106 12.49 5.64 -6.17
CA VAL A 106 11.78 5.05 -7.29
C VAL A 106 10.56 4.32 -6.73
N GLU A 107 9.37 4.84 -7.04
CA GLU A 107 8.11 4.17 -6.71
C GLU A 107 7.92 2.90 -7.52
N ASP A 108 7.02 2.03 -7.08
CA ASP A 108 6.70 0.79 -7.80
C ASP A 108 6.18 1.08 -9.21
N GLU A 109 6.41 0.15 -10.14
CA GLU A 109 6.01 0.29 -11.55
C GLU A 109 4.51 0.59 -11.70
N ILE A 110 3.66 -0.07 -10.89
CA ILE A 110 2.22 0.15 -10.87
C ILE A 110 1.85 1.57 -10.42
N ASP A 111 2.57 2.14 -9.45
CA ASP A 111 2.31 3.50 -8.96
C ASP A 111 2.75 4.54 -9.99
N GLN A 112 3.87 4.31 -10.67
CA GLN A 112 4.31 5.14 -11.79
C GLN A 112 3.32 5.09 -12.96
N TYR A 113 2.75 3.93 -13.24
CA TYR A 113 1.73 3.74 -14.27
C TYR A 113 0.42 4.46 -13.91
N LEU A 114 -0.13 4.21 -12.72
CA LEU A 114 -1.39 4.82 -12.26
C LEU A 114 -1.29 6.34 -12.09
N SER A 115 -0.13 6.85 -11.65
CA SER A 115 0.06 8.31 -11.50
C SER A 115 0.00 9.08 -12.83
N LYS A 116 0.19 8.42 -13.98
CA LYS A 116 0.06 9.02 -15.31
C LYS A 116 -1.40 9.06 -15.81
N GLN A 117 -2.27 8.21 -15.27
CA GLN A 117 -3.68 8.14 -15.67
C GLN A 117 -4.52 9.22 -14.99
N ASP A 118 -5.53 9.76 -15.69
CA ASP A 118 -6.43 10.76 -15.11
C ASP A 118 -7.46 10.15 -14.15
N GLY A 119 -7.82 8.88 -14.34
CA GLY A 119 -8.82 8.16 -13.54
C GLY A 119 -10.23 8.69 -13.70
N LYS A 120 -10.51 9.50 -14.73
CA LYS A 120 -11.82 10.15 -14.88
C LYS A 120 -12.87 9.16 -15.33
N ILE A 121 -14.04 9.24 -14.71
CA ILE A 121 -15.17 8.37 -15.01
C ILE A 121 -16.03 9.06 -16.06
N TYR A 122 -15.94 8.60 -17.30
CA TYR A 122 -16.67 9.17 -18.43
C TYR A 122 -18.10 8.66 -18.45
N ARG A 123 -19.06 9.58 -18.38
CA ARG A 123 -20.50 9.28 -18.42
C ARG A 123 -21.09 9.59 -19.78
N ASN A 124 -22.02 8.74 -20.21
CA ASN A 124 -22.81 9.01 -21.40
C ASN A 124 -23.79 10.16 -21.16
N ARG A 125 -24.24 10.80 -22.25
CA ARG A 125 -25.26 11.84 -22.18
C ARG A 125 -26.57 11.24 -21.67
N ASP A 126 -27.11 11.80 -20.59
CA ASP A 126 -28.43 11.46 -20.09
C ASP A 126 -29.53 12.02 -21.04
N PRO A 127 -30.37 11.18 -21.66
CA PRO A 127 -31.39 11.65 -22.59
C PRO A 127 -32.45 12.57 -21.96
N GLN A 128 -32.70 12.46 -20.66
CA GLN A 128 -33.73 13.21 -19.94
C GLN A 128 -33.19 14.46 -19.25
N LEU A 129 -31.98 14.40 -18.69
CA LEU A 129 -31.38 15.48 -17.90
C LEU A 129 -30.46 16.39 -18.72
N CYS A 130 -29.86 15.91 -19.81
CA CYS A 130 -28.94 16.72 -20.63
C CYS A 130 -29.65 17.59 -21.67
N ARG A 131 -29.86 18.87 -21.34
CA ARG A 131 -30.42 19.90 -22.23
C ARG A 131 -29.35 20.65 -23.03
N HIS A 132 -28.51 19.93 -23.77
CA HIS A 132 -27.50 20.50 -24.66
C HIS A 132 -27.35 19.67 -25.93
N GLY A 133 -26.75 20.27 -26.98
CA GLY A 133 -26.44 19.57 -28.23
C GLY A 133 -25.33 18.50 -28.08
N PRO A 134 -25.00 17.76 -29.15
CA PRO A 134 -24.08 16.61 -29.10
C PRO A 134 -22.67 16.92 -28.59
N LEU A 135 -22.17 18.13 -28.83
CA LEU A 135 -20.84 18.58 -28.41
C LEU A 135 -20.83 19.34 -27.07
N GLY A 136 -22.01 19.61 -26.50
CA GLY A 136 -22.12 20.26 -25.20
C GLY A 136 -21.80 19.29 -24.07
N LYS A 137 -21.37 19.81 -22.92
CA LYS A 137 -21.29 19.07 -21.66
C LYS A 137 -22.05 19.84 -20.58
N CYS A 138 -22.75 19.13 -19.70
CA CYS A 138 -23.38 19.68 -18.50
C CYS A 138 -23.00 18.84 -17.27
N VAL A 139 -23.51 19.22 -16.10
CA VAL A 139 -23.26 18.54 -14.81
C VAL A 139 -23.63 17.04 -14.85
N HIS A 140 -24.58 16.64 -15.70
CA HIS A 140 -25.03 15.24 -15.80
C HIS A 140 -24.19 14.37 -16.74
N CYS A 141 -23.34 14.95 -17.59
CA CYS A 141 -22.50 14.19 -18.54
C CYS A 141 -21.01 14.58 -18.51
N VAL A 142 -20.64 15.56 -17.67
CA VAL A 142 -19.23 15.84 -17.37
C VAL A 142 -18.61 14.60 -16.70
N PRO A 143 -17.37 14.23 -17.06
CA PRO A 143 -16.69 13.13 -16.38
C PRO A 143 -16.59 13.41 -14.88
N LEU A 144 -16.84 12.37 -14.08
CA LEU A 144 -16.66 12.45 -12.63
C LEU A 144 -15.20 12.25 -12.28
N GLU A 145 -14.82 12.81 -11.13
CA GLU A 145 -13.51 12.60 -10.55
C GLU A 145 -13.44 11.18 -9.92
N PRO A 146 -12.25 10.54 -9.88
CA PRO A 146 -12.10 9.17 -9.38
C PRO A 146 -12.49 8.97 -7.91
N PHE A 147 -12.60 10.05 -7.14
CA PHE A 147 -12.93 10.07 -5.71
C PHE A 147 -14.37 10.53 -5.43
N ASP A 148 -15.24 10.54 -6.44
CA ASP A 148 -16.65 10.90 -6.32
C ASP A 148 -17.39 9.86 -5.46
N GLU A 149 -17.87 10.30 -4.28
CA GLU A 149 -18.47 9.41 -3.28
C GLU A 149 -19.81 8.84 -3.74
N ASP A 150 -20.60 9.62 -4.50
CA ASP A 150 -21.87 9.15 -5.04
C ASP A 150 -21.63 8.02 -6.03
N TYR A 151 -20.68 8.16 -6.96
CA TYR A 151 -20.34 7.10 -7.90
C TYR A 151 -19.90 5.81 -7.20
N LEU A 152 -18.96 5.91 -6.25
CA LEU A 152 -18.41 4.74 -5.53
C LEU A 152 -19.49 3.98 -4.74
N ASN A 153 -20.46 4.69 -4.17
CA ASN A 153 -21.58 4.10 -3.44
C ASN A 153 -22.63 3.41 -4.34
N HIS A 154 -22.73 3.81 -5.61
CA HIS A 154 -23.67 3.22 -6.57
C HIS A 154 -23.08 2.04 -7.37
N LEU A 155 -21.79 1.72 -7.18
CA LEU A 155 -21.20 0.50 -7.74
C LEU A 155 -21.83 -0.75 -7.11
N GLU A 156 -21.85 -1.85 -7.87
CA GLU A 156 -22.32 -3.15 -7.39
C GLU A 156 -21.13 -4.13 -7.37
N PRO A 157 -20.59 -4.49 -6.20
CA PRO A 157 -20.92 -4.01 -4.84
C PRO A 157 -20.42 -2.58 -4.56
N PRO A 158 -21.01 -1.88 -3.55
CA PRO A 158 -20.62 -0.51 -3.23
C PRO A 158 -19.20 -0.45 -2.68
N VAL A 159 -18.41 0.47 -3.22
CA VAL A 159 -17.00 0.64 -2.85
C VAL A 159 -16.90 1.51 -1.61
N LYS A 160 -16.63 0.89 -0.46
CA LYS A 160 -16.52 1.58 0.85
C LYS A 160 -15.31 2.52 0.95
N HIS A 161 -14.22 2.20 0.24
CA HIS A 161 -12.94 2.90 0.33
C HIS A 161 -12.45 3.26 -1.07
N MET A 162 -12.07 4.53 -1.28
CA MET A 162 -11.44 4.91 -2.55
C MET A 162 -10.02 4.35 -2.64
N SER A 163 -9.53 4.15 -3.86
CA SER A 163 -8.15 3.75 -4.08
C SER A 163 -7.17 4.82 -3.56
N PHE A 164 -5.98 4.42 -3.15
CA PHE A 164 -4.95 5.35 -2.68
C PHE A 164 -4.62 6.41 -3.74
N HIS A 165 -4.55 6.03 -5.02
CA HIS A 165 -4.30 6.96 -6.12
C HIS A 165 -5.45 7.97 -6.32
N ALA A 166 -6.71 7.56 -6.15
CA ALA A 166 -7.85 8.49 -6.12
C ALA A 166 -7.75 9.46 -4.93
N TYR A 167 -7.29 8.98 -3.76
CA TYR A 167 -7.05 9.83 -2.59
C TYR A 167 -5.93 10.87 -2.83
N ILE A 168 -4.81 10.45 -3.44
CA ILE A 168 -3.75 11.39 -3.85
C ILE A 168 -4.29 12.43 -4.83
N ARG A 169 -5.12 12.03 -5.79
CA ARG A 169 -5.78 12.95 -6.73
C ARG A 169 -6.69 13.95 -6.00
N LYS A 170 -7.44 13.51 -5.00
CA LYS A 170 -8.28 14.38 -4.15
C LYS A 170 -7.45 15.46 -3.44
N LEU A 171 -6.27 15.09 -2.91
CA LEU A 171 -5.36 16.03 -2.24
C LEU A 171 -4.67 16.99 -3.24
N THR A 172 -4.34 16.51 -4.43
CA THR A 172 -3.57 17.27 -5.44
C THR A 172 -4.45 18.06 -6.42
N GLY A 173 -5.75 17.80 -6.48
CA GLY A 173 -6.71 18.38 -7.43
C GLY A 173 -7.08 19.86 -7.22
N GLY A 174 -6.48 20.54 -6.24
CA GLY A 174 -6.69 21.95 -5.96
C GLY A 174 -5.91 22.92 -6.87
N ALA A 175 -6.14 24.22 -6.68
CA ALA A 175 -5.47 25.29 -7.43
C ALA A 175 -3.92 25.23 -7.34
N ASP A 176 -3.40 24.68 -6.24
CA ASP A 176 -1.97 24.55 -5.97
C ASP A 176 -1.34 23.30 -6.62
N LYS A 177 -2.11 22.46 -7.33
CA LYS A 177 -1.65 21.23 -8.01
C LYS A 177 -0.74 20.34 -7.15
N GLY A 178 -1.04 20.24 -5.86
CA GLY A 178 -0.27 19.41 -4.94
C GLY A 178 1.05 20.00 -4.44
N LYS A 179 1.36 21.28 -4.73
CA LYS A 179 2.64 21.91 -4.32
C LYS A 179 2.91 21.86 -2.80
N PHE A 180 1.87 21.80 -1.99
CA PHE A 180 1.95 21.76 -0.52
C PHE A 180 1.44 20.44 0.07
N VAL A 181 1.16 19.44 -0.76
CA VAL A 181 0.70 18.14 -0.28
C VAL A 181 1.90 17.37 0.24
N ALA A 182 1.94 17.16 1.55
CA ALA A 182 2.88 16.29 2.23
C ALA A 182 2.10 15.21 2.97
N LEU A 183 2.36 13.95 2.65
CA LEU A 183 1.80 12.81 3.37
C LEU A 183 2.68 12.49 4.58
N GLU A 184 2.33 13.04 5.74
CA GLU A 184 3.07 12.83 6.97
C GLU A 184 2.71 11.50 7.62
N ASN A 185 3.74 10.72 7.99
CA ASN A 185 3.53 9.53 8.80
C ASN A 185 3.26 9.93 10.26
N ILE A 186 2.29 9.25 10.89
CA ILE A 186 1.99 9.45 12.30
C ILE A 186 3.15 8.90 13.13
N SER A 187 3.58 9.65 14.14
CA SER A 187 4.60 9.24 15.11
C SER A 187 4.11 9.44 16.54
N CYS A 188 4.15 8.36 17.32
CA CYS A 188 3.79 8.34 18.73
C CYS A 188 5.01 8.56 19.64
N LYS A 189 6.22 8.66 19.07
CA LYS A 189 7.46 8.89 19.82
C LYS A 189 7.71 10.37 20.09
N ILE A 190 8.34 10.66 21.23
CA ILE A 190 8.83 11.99 21.57
C ILE A 190 9.89 12.40 20.55
N LYS A 191 9.78 13.62 20.01
CA LYS A 191 10.79 14.16 19.10
C LYS A 191 12.11 14.37 19.85
N SER A 192 13.19 13.81 19.32
CA SER A 192 14.53 13.95 19.87
C SER A 192 15.09 15.37 19.65
N GLY A 193 16.06 15.76 20.47
CA GLY A 193 16.80 17.03 20.30
C GLY A 193 16.19 18.26 20.98
N CYS A 194 15.36 18.08 22.00
CA CYS A 194 14.88 19.20 22.81
C CYS A 194 15.88 19.56 23.92
N GLU A 195 16.54 20.71 23.81
CA GLU A 195 17.55 21.18 24.78
C GLU A 195 16.96 21.90 26.01
N GLY A 196 15.65 22.20 25.99
CA GLY A 196 14.99 23.03 27.01
C GLY A 196 14.49 22.29 28.25
N HIS A 197 14.65 20.98 28.33
CA HIS A 197 14.26 20.16 29.49
C HIS A 197 15.09 18.86 29.54
N LEU A 198 15.10 18.20 30.68
CA LEU A 198 15.70 16.87 30.81
C LEU A 198 14.95 15.85 29.93
N PRO A 199 15.62 14.82 29.40
CA PRO A 199 14.95 13.76 28.67
C PRO A 199 13.84 13.07 29.48
N TRP A 200 12.87 12.48 28.78
CA TRP A 200 11.86 11.62 29.39
C TRP A 200 12.54 10.53 30.24
N PRO A 201 12.05 10.23 31.46
CA PRO A 201 10.79 10.67 32.08
C PRO A 201 10.84 11.97 32.88
N ASN A 202 12.01 12.62 32.97
CA ASN A 202 12.23 13.74 33.89
C ASN A 202 11.79 15.11 33.31
N GLY A 203 11.40 15.17 32.03
CA GLY A 203 10.88 16.38 31.41
C GLY A 203 10.29 16.14 30.03
N ILE A 204 9.24 16.87 29.71
CA ILE A 204 8.60 16.91 28.38
C ILE A 204 8.07 18.33 28.12
N CYS A 205 8.08 18.78 26.87
CA CYS A 205 7.48 20.04 26.48
C CYS A 205 6.55 19.86 25.27
N THR A 206 5.67 20.83 25.04
CA THR A 206 4.69 20.79 23.94
C THR A 206 5.32 20.70 22.55
N LYS A 207 6.62 21.03 22.39
CA LYS A 207 7.32 20.93 21.10
C LYS A 207 7.80 19.52 20.79
N CYS A 208 8.21 18.76 21.81
CA CYS A 208 8.70 17.39 21.64
C CYS A 208 7.60 16.35 21.87
N GLN A 209 6.57 16.69 22.64
CA GLN A 209 5.42 15.86 22.91
C GLN A 209 4.67 15.54 21.60
N PRO A 210 4.45 14.25 21.28
CA PRO A 210 3.61 13.88 20.16
C PRO A 210 2.16 14.26 20.47
N SER A 211 1.44 14.71 19.46
CA SER A 211 0.04 15.10 19.62
C SER A 211 -0.85 13.89 19.93
N ALA A 212 -1.94 14.12 20.65
CA ALA A 212 -2.95 13.09 20.86
C ALA A 212 -3.47 12.57 19.51
N ILE A 213 -3.71 11.27 19.43
CA ILE A 213 -4.15 10.59 18.22
C ILE A 213 -5.66 10.39 18.32
N THR A 214 -6.40 10.79 17.29
CA THR A 214 -7.83 10.46 17.18
C THR A 214 -8.02 9.48 16.03
N LEU A 215 -8.40 8.26 16.37
CA LEU A 215 -8.70 7.18 15.45
C LEU A 215 -9.94 7.51 14.64
N ASN A 216 -9.71 7.76 13.35
CA ASN A 216 -10.77 7.94 12.36
C ASN A 216 -10.78 6.76 11.38
N ARG A 217 -11.94 6.38 10.87
CA ARG A 217 -12.02 5.38 9.78
C ARG A 217 -11.28 5.90 8.56
N GLN A 218 -10.30 5.14 8.08
CA GLN A 218 -9.50 5.53 6.92
C GLN A 218 -10.38 5.47 5.67
N LYS A 219 -10.42 6.55 4.88
CA LYS A 219 -11.31 6.68 3.72
C LYS A 219 -10.78 6.04 2.43
N TYR A 220 -9.54 5.55 2.47
CA TYR A 220 -8.85 4.99 1.32
C TYR A 220 -8.09 3.73 1.71
N ARG A 221 -7.74 2.92 0.71
CA ARG A 221 -6.92 1.71 0.87
C ARG A 221 -5.79 1.67 -0.16
N HIS A 222 -4.71 0.99 0.18
CA HIS A 222 -3.54 0.88 -0.69
C HIS A 222 -3.69 -0.22 -1.73
N VAL A 223 -4.40 -1.28 -1.39
CA VAL A 223 -4.80 -2.37 -2.29
C VAL A 223 -6.32 -2.53 -2.21
N ASP A 224 -6.93 -2.69 -3.38
CA ASP A 224 -8.38 -2.69 -3.58
C ASP A 224 -8.98 -4.08 -3.85
N ASN A 225 -8.13 -5.08 -4.08
CA ASN A 225 -8.53 -6.46 -4.31
C ASN A 225 -7.35 -7.43 -4.12
N ILE A 226 -7.60 -8.63 -3.59
CA ILE A 226 -6.70 -9.77 -3.59
C ILE A 226 -7.26 -10.86 -4.51
N MET A 227 -6.52 -11.23 -5.55
CA MET A 227 -6.89 -12.31 -6.48
C MET A 227 -5.83 -13.40 -6.47
N PHE A 228 -6.24 -14.66 -6.38
CA PHE A 228 -5.36 -15.79 -6.66
C PHE A 228 -5.34 -16.09 -8.17
N GLU A 229 -4.16 -16.26 -8.75
CA GLU A 229 -4.00 -16.58 -10.18
C GLU A 229 -4.61 -17.94 -10.57
N ASN A 230 -4.66 -18.88 -9.62
CA ASN A 230 -5.26 -20.20 -9.80
C ASN A 230 -5.92 -20.68 -8.49
N HIS A 231 -7.07 -21.34 -8.60
CA HIS A 231 -7.77 -21.95 -7.46
C HIS A 231 -6.90 -22.98 -6.74
N THR A 232 -6.03 -23.68 -7.47
CA THR A 232 -5.16 -24.73 -6.92
C THR A 232 -4.19 -24.20 -5.87
N VAL A 233 -3.81 -22.92 -5.95
CA VAL A 233 -2.93 -22.26 -4.97
C VAL A 233 -3.61 -22.24 -3.60
N ALA A 234 -4.86 -21.78 -3.56
CA ALA A 234 -5.64 -21.74 -2.33
C ALA A 234 -6.00 -23.14 -1.83
N ASP A 235 -6.38 -24.06 -2.72
CA ASP A 235 -6.71 -25.43 -2.35
C ASP A 235 -5.54 -26.20 -1.73
N ARG A 236 -4.33 -26.07 -2.30
CA ARG A 236 -3.13 -26.73 -1.76
C ARG A 236 -2.76 -26.21 -0.37
N PHE A 237 -2.92 -24.91 -0.14
CA PHE A 237 -2.74 -24.33 1.19
C PHE A 237 -3.76 -24.89 2.19
N LEU A 238 -5.03 -25.05 1.80
CA LEU A 238 -6.07 -25.63 2.64
C LEU A 238 -5.90 -27.13 2.90
N ASP A 239 -5.20 -27.87 2.04
CA ASP A 239 -4.96 -29.31 2.22
C ASP A 239 -4.22 -29.64 3.52
N PHE A 240 -3.36 -28.74 4.00
CA PHE A 240 -2.70 -28.91 5.30
C PHE A 240 -3.74 -28.98 6.42
N TRP A 241 -4.65 -28.02 6.47
CA TRP A 241 -5.72 -27.99 7.46
C TRP A 241 -6.68 -29.19 7.28
N ARG A 242 -7.06 -29.53 6.04
CA ARG A 242 -7.93 -30.69 5.76
C ARG A 242 -7.34 -32.02 6.27
N LYS A 243 -6.00 -32.16 6.24
CA LYS A 243 -5.29 -33.37 6.70
C LYS A 243 -5.03 -33.40 8.21
N THR A 244 -4.72 -32.25 8.81
CA THR A 244 -4.22 -32.18 10.20
C THR A 244 -5.27 -31.66 11.19
N GLY A 245 -6.23 -30.87 10.72
CA GLY A 245 -7.15 -30.10 11.56
C GLY A 245 -6.49 -28.94 12.32
N ASN A 246 -5.20 -28.66 12.07
CA ASN A 246 -4.47 -27.55 12.69
C ASN A 246 -4.48 -26.34 11.78
N GLN A 247 -4.43 -25.14 12.38
CA GLN A 247 -4.32 -23.90 11.61
C GLN A 247 -2.98 -23.83 10.88
N HIS A 248 -2.93 -22.98 9.86
CA HIS A 248 -1.77 -22.83 8.99
C HIS A 248 -1.56 -21.38 8.56
N PHE A 249 -0.31 -21.03 8.27
CA PHE A 249 0.15 -19.71 7.83
C PHE A 249 0.93 -19.80 6.52
N GLY A 250 0.83 -18.77 5.67
CA GLY A 250 1.66 -18.65 4.47
C GLY A 250 1.91 -17.20 4.05
N TYR A 251 3.04 -16.95 3.41
CA TYR A 251 3.33 -15.70 2.73
C TYR A 251 2.80 -15.74 1.30
N LEU A 252 2.13 -14.67 0.88
CA LEU A 252 1.61 -14.51 -0.47
C LEU A 252 2.68 -13.90 -1.38
N TYR A 253 3.10 -14.64 -2.40
CA TYR A 253 3.98 -14.16 -3.45
C TYR A 253 3.19 -13.87 -4.73
N GLY A 254 3.40 -12.69 -5.28
CA GLY A 254 2.55 -12.17 -6.34
C GLY A 254 3.06 -10.87 -6.94
N ARG A 255 2.17 -10.16 -7.62
CA ARG A 255 2.42 -8.87 -8.26
C ARG A 255 1.24 -7.92 -8.04
N TYR A 256 1.52 -6.62 -8.09
CA TYR A 256 0.48 -5.61 -8.06
C TYR A 256 0.13 -5.18 -9.48
N THR A 257 -1.15 -5.31 -9.85
CA THR A 257 -1.65 -4.92 -11.17
C THR A 257 -2.80 -3.93 -11.04
N GLU A 258 -3.23 -3.35 -12.16
CA GLU A 258 -4.35 -2.41 -12.21
C GLU A 258 -5.68 -3.15 -11.99
N HIS A 259 -6.50 -2.65 -11.08
CA HIS A 259 -7.89 -3.09 -10.92
C HIS A 259 -8.82 -2.14 -11.67
N LYS A 260 -9.51 -2.66 -12.69
CA LYS A 260 -10.30 -1.83 -13.62
C LYS A 260 -11.69 -1.46 -13.10
N ASP A 261 -12.23 -2.22 -12.15
CA ASP A 261 -13.59 -1.99 -11.63
C ASP A 261 -13.62 -0.81 -10.64
N ILE A 262 -12.46 -0.41 -10.12
CA ILE A 262 -12.31 0.72 -9.20
C ILE A 262 -11.38 1.76 -9.84
N PRO A 263 -11.78 3.04 -9.90
CA PRO A 263 -10.96 4.10 -10.47
C PRO A 263 -9.57 4.16 -9.83
N LEU A 264 -8.52 4.01 -10.65
CA LEU A 264 -7.12 3.98 -10.21
C LEU A 264 -6.84 2.92 -9.14
N GLY A 265 -7.58 1.82 -9.16
CA GLY A 265 -7.46 0.74 -8.19
C GLY A 265 -6.23 -0.14 -8.40
N ILE A 266 -5.73 -0.73 -7.32
CA ILE A 266 -4.65 -1.72 -7.34
C ILE A 266 -5.19 -3.07 -6.89
N ARG A 267 -4.83 -4.14 -7.60
CA ARG A 267 -5.06 -5.52 -7.13
C ARG A 267 -3.75 -6.23 -6.85
N ALA A 268 -3.73 -7.06 -5.82
CA ALA A 268 -2.66 -8.02 -5.55
C ALA A 268 -3.01 -9.36 -6.21
N GLU A 269 -2.26 -9.73 -7.26
CA GLU A 269 -2.39 -11.02 -7.93
C GLU A 269 -1.40 -12.01 -7.31
N VAL A 270 -1.91 -12.96 -6.56
CA VAL A 270 -1.17 -14.00 -5.85
C VAL A 270 -0.90 -15.16 -6.78
N ALA A 271 0.37 -15.40 -7.09
CA ALA A 271 0.83 -16.51 -7.92
C ALA A 271 1.15 -17.76 -7.08
N ALA A 272 1.64 -17.58 -5.86
CA ALA A 272 2.02 -18.67 -4.97
C ALA A 272 1.86 -18.31 -3.50
N ILE A 273 1.66 -19.34 -2.66
CA ILE A 273 1.71 -19.25 -1.21
C ILE A 273 2.97 -20.00 -0.77
N TYR A 274 3.84 -19.35 0.00
CA TYR A 274 5.00 -19.98 0.61
C TYR A 274 4.75 -20.21 2.09
N GLU A 275 4.96 -21.43 2.55
CA GLU A 275 4.67 -21.85 3.93
C GLU A 275 5.97 -21.92 4.73
N PRO A 276 6.31 -20.87 5.52
CA PRO A 276 7.52 -20.88 6.33
C PRO A 276 7.44 -21.91 7.48
N PRO A 277 8.57 -22.28 8.09
CA PRO A 277 8.60 -23.08 9.31
C PRO A 277 7.69 -22.49 10.40
N GLN A 278 6.76 -23.30 10.90
CA GLN A 278 5.72 -22.86 11.84
C GLN A 278 5.22 -24.02 12.70
N VAL A 279 4.63 -23.69 13.85
CA VAL A 279 3.92 -24.62 14.73
C VAL A 279 2.46 -24.20 14.82
N GLY A 280 1.61 -24.91 14.08
CA GLY A 280 0.16 -24.74 14.10
C GLY A 280 -0.51 -25.71 15.06
N THR A 281 -1.39 -25.20 15.92
CA THR A 281 -2.36 -25.98 16.69
C THR A 281 -3.77 -25.69 16.19
N GLN A 282 -4.80 -26.26 16.81
CA GLN A 282 -6.19 -25.95 16.47
C GLN A 282 -6.56 -24.48 16.74
N ASN A 283 -5.88 -23.83 17.69
CA ASN A 283 -6.25 -22.50 18.21
C ASN A 283 -5.09 -21.49 18.23
N SER A 284 -3.89 -21.87 17.77
CA SER A 284 -2.72 -21.00 17.81
C SER A 284 -1.78 -21.26 16.64
N LEU A 285 -1.05 -20.21 16.25
CA LEU A 285 0.00 -20.27 15.23
C LEU A 285 1.26 -19.59 15.77
N GLU A 286 2.37 -20.31 15.72
CA GLU A 286 3.69 -19.76 16.07
C GLU A 286 4.61 -19.85 14.84
N LEU A 287 5.17 -18.71 14.44
CA LEU A 287 6.13 -18.63 13.35
C LEU A 287 7.54 -18.88 13.88
N LEU A 288 8.27 -19.78 13.24
CA LEU A 288 9.66 -20.06 13.55
C LEU A 288 10.59 -19.25 12.63
N GLU A 289 11.87 -19.19 12.99
CA GLU A 289 12.88 -18.59 12.14
C GLU A 289 13.04 -19.39 10.85
N ASP A 290 13.00 -18.68 9.71
CA ASP A 290 13.10 -19.29 8.39
C ASP A 290 14.50 -19.09 7.81
N PRO A 291 15.37 -20.13 7.80
CA PRO A 291 16.71 -20.02 7.24
C PRO A 291 16.71 -19.88 5.72
N LYS A 292 15.60 -20.19 5.03
CA LYS A 292 15.48 -20.16 3.56
C LYS A 292 14.83 -18.88 3.04
N ALA A 293 14.38 -17.98 3.92
CA ALA A 293 13.62 -16.79 3.55
C ALA A 293 14.31 -15.93 2.48
N GLU A 294 15.61 -15.67 2.63
CA GLU A 294 16.38 -14.85 1.67
C GLU A 294 16.44 -15.49 0.28
N VAL A 295 16.61 -16.81 0.21
CA VAL A 295 16.66 -17.57 -1.05
C VAL A 295 15.29 -17.55 -1.74
N VAL A 296 14.22 -17.69 -0.97
CA VAL A 296 12.84 -17.62 -1.48
C VAL A 296 12.56 -16.24 -2.07
N ASP A 297 12.91 -15.17 -1.35
CA ASP A 297 12.75 -13.79 -1.81
C ASP A 297 13.59 -13.50 -3.07
N GLU A 298 14.81 -14.07 -3.18
CA GLU A 298 15.66 -13.94 -4.38
C GLU A 298 15.04 -14.63 -5.61
N ILE A 299 14.56 -15.87 -5.47
CA ILE A 299 13.92 -16.62 -6.56
C ILE A 299 12.63 -15.92 -7.00
N ALA A 300 11.81 -15.49 -6.04
CA ALA A 300 10.61 -14.74 -6.32
C ALA A 300 10.93 -13.48 -7.13
N ALA A 301 11.94 -12.71 -6.73
CA ALA A 301 12.36 -11.52 -7.45
C ALA A 301 12.80 -11.83 -8.89
N LYS A 302 13.56 -12.92 -9.12
CA LYS A 302 13.95 -13.38 -10.47
C LYS A 302 12.74 -13.78 -11.33
N LEU A 303 11.68 -14.31 -10.72
CA LEU A 303 10.40 -14.61 -11.39
C LEU A 303 9.53 -13.37 -11.61
N GLY A 304 9.94 -12.19 -11.13
CA GLY A 304 9.13 -10.97 -11.15
C GLY A 304 8.00 -10.98 -10.13
N LEU A 305 8.09 -11.85 -9.11
CA LEU A 305 7.18 -11.92 -7.98
C LEU A 305 7.79 -11.21 -6.77
N ARG A 306 6.92 -10.73 -5.88
CA ARG A 306 7.27 -10.13 -4.60
C ARG A 306 6.31 -10.60 -3.53
N LYS A 307 6.72 -10.47 -2.27
CA LYS A 307 5.83 -10.66 -1.13
C LYS A 307 4.75 -9.58 -1.14
N VAL A 308 3.51 -9.96 -1.42
CA VAL A 308 2.36 -9.04 -1.52
C VAL A 308 1.50 -9.05 -0.26
N GLY A 309 1.60 -10.09 0.54
CA GLY A 309 0.82 -10.24 1.77
C GLY A 309 1.12 -11.53 2.52
N TRP A 310 0.21 -11.87 3.43
CA TRP A 310 0.21 -13.13 4.17
C TRP A 310 -1.21 -13.67 4.29
N ILE A 311 -1.32 -14.97 4.53
CA ILE A 311 -2.57 -15.67 4.74
C ILE A 311 -2.47 -16.58 5.96
N PHE A 312 -3.56 -16.71 6.70
CA PHE A 312 -3.68 -17.72 7.75
C PHE A 312 -5.08 -18.33 7.76
N THR A 313 -5.22 -19.51 8.35
CA THR A 313 -6.50 -20.17 8.53
C THR A 313 -7.06 -19.91 9.93
N ASP A 314 -8.37 -19.70 9.99
CA ASP A 314 -9.19 -19.78 11.19
C ASP A 314 -10.41 -20.64 10.87
N LEU A 315 -10.15 -21.94 10.71
CA LEU A 315 -11.13 -22.92 10.29
C LEU A 315 -11.41 -23.90 11.42
N VAL A 316 -12.69 -24.04 11.75
CA VAL A 316 -13.20 -25.00 12.74
C VAL A 316 -14.26 -25.85 12.06
N SER A 317 -14.05 -27.17 12.01
CA SER A 317 -15.03 -28.11 11.43
C SER A 317 -16.33 -28.08 12.24
N GLU A 318 -17.46 -27.88 11.55
CA GLU A 318 -18.79 -27.99 12.15
C GLU A 318 -19.36 -29.40 11.96
N ASP A 319 -19.37 -29.89 10.73
CA ASP A 319 -19.77 -31.27 10.40
C ASP A 319 -18.75 -31.89 9.43
N THR A 320 -17.89 -32.74 9.97
CA THR A 320 -16.82 -33.42 9.22
C THR A 320 -17.36 -34.31 8.11
N ARG A 321 -18.63 -34.77 8.18
CA ARG A 321 -19.23 -35.60 7.12
C ARG A 321 -19.68 -34.80 5.92
N LYS A 322 -20.08 -33.53 6.14
CA LYS A 322 -20.51 -32.61 5.09
C LYS A 322 -19.39 -31.69 4.61
N GLY A 323 -18.26 -31.65 5.33
CA GLY A 323 -17.15 -30.74 5.05
C GLY A 323 -17.49 -29.29 5.38
N THR A 324 -18.44 -29.04 6.29
CA THR A 324 -18.83 -27.68 6.66
C THR A 324 -17.93 -27.11 7.75
N VAL A 325 -17.72 -25.80 7.68
CA VAL A 325 -16.90 -25.03 8.62
C VAL A 325 -17.77 -24.01 9.35
N ARG A 326 -17.41 -23.73 10.60
CA ARG A 326 -18.15 -22.79 11.45
C ARG A 326 -17.96 -21.36 10.97
N TYR A 327 -19.06 -20.62 10.85
CA TYR A 327 -19.05 -19.17 10.61
C TYR A 327 -18.76 -18.40 11.91
N SER A 328 -17.48 -18.30 12.29
CA SER A 328 -17.04 -17.63 13.54
C SER A 328 -16.91 -16.11 13.42
N ARG A 329 -16.48 -15.62 12.26
CA ARG A 329 -16.19 -14.20 12.00
C ARG A 329 -17.36 -13.53 11.31
N ASN A 330 -18.13 -12.74 12.05
CA ASN A 330 -19.29 -12.05 11.51
C ASN A 330 -19.52 -10.72 12.23
N LYS A 331 -20.55 -9.98 11.79
CA LYS A 331 -20.91 -8.67 12.34
C LYS A 331 -21.18 -8.68 13.85
N ASP A 332 -21.62 -9.79 14.41
CA ASP A 332 -21.95 -9.90 15.83
C ASP A 332 -20.74 -10.34 16.70
N THR A 333 -19.61 -10.71 16.08
CA THR A 333 -18.39 -11.15 16.76
C THR A 333 -17.22 -10.20 16.48
N TYR A 334 -16.36 -10.54 15.52
CA TYR A 334 -15.25 -9.74 15.04
C TYR A 334 -14.82 -10.25 13.66
N PHE A 335 -14.16 -9.37 12.90
CA PHE A 335 -13.59 -9.70 11.59
C PHE A 335 -12.11 -10.08 11.71
N LEU A 336 -11.32 -9.25 12.41
CA LEU A 336 -9.95 -9.53 12.82
C LEU A 336 -9.83 -9.34 14.33
N SER A 337 -9.04 -10.19 14.98
CA SER A 337 -8.71 -10.02 16.39
C SER A 337 -7.69 -8.89 16.58
N SER A 338 -7.57 -8.38 17.81
CA SER A 338 -6.57 -7.36 18.14
C SER A 338 -5.13 -7.86 17.95
N GLU A 339 -4.87 -9.14 18.22
CA GLU A 339 -3.56 -9.77 17.97
C GLU A 339 -3.26 -9.87 16.47
N GLU A 340 -4.24 -10.23 15.65
CA GLU A 340 -4.12 -10.27 14.20
C GLU A 340 -3.91 -8.87 13.62
N CYS A 341 -4.58 -7.85 14.16
CA CYS A 341 -4.38 -6.45 13.77
C CYS A 341 -2.97 -5.96 14.10
N ILE A 342 -2.45 -6.30 15.29
CA ILE A 342 -1.07 -5.97 15.68
C ILE A 342 -0.08 -6.68 14.76
N THR A 343 -0.32 -7.95 14.46
CA THR A 343 0.51 -8.75 13.55
C THR A 343 0.51 -8.18 12.12
N ALA A 344 -0.67 -7.84 11.59
CA ALA A 344 -0.82 -7.18 10.30
C ALA A 344 -0.11 -5.82 10.27
N GLY A 345 -0.24 -5.01 11.34
CA GLY A 345 0.48 -3.74 11.48
C GLY A 345 2.00 -3.93 11.49
N ASN A 346 2.51 -4.96 12.14
CA ASN A 346 3.94 -5.30 12.13
C ASN A 346 4.41 -5.66 10.71
N PHE A 347 3.67 -6.52 10.00
CA PHE A 347 4.00 -6.88 8.62
C PHE A 347 3.93 -5.69 7.65
N GLN A 348 2.89 -4.85 7.75
CA GLN A 348 2.79 -3.64 6.93
C GLN A 348 3.93 -2.65 7.20
N ASN A 349 4.39 -2.52 8.45
CA ASN A 349 5.55 -1.69 8.80
C ASN A 349 6.88 -2.25 8.25
N LYS A 350 7.02 -3.58 8.16
CA LYS A 350 8.17 -4.24 7.51
C LYS A 350 8.18 -4.07 5.99
N HIS A 351 7.00 -3.84 5.39
CA HIS A 351 6.83 -3.68 3.95
C HIS A 351 6.24 -2.31 3.60
N PRO A 352 6.96 -1.20 3.84
CA PRO A 352 6.44 0.14 3.60
C PRO A 352 6.24 0.41 2.10
N ASN A 353 5.22 1.18 1.77
CA ASN A 353 4.96 1.62 0.41
C ASN A 353 5.77 2.88 0.10
N ILE A 354 6.66 2.81 -0.90
CA ILE A 354 7.43 3.96 -1.37
C ILE A 354 6.49 5.03 -1.93
N CYS A 355 6.67 6.27 -1.50
CA CYS A 355 5.82 7.38 -1.94
C CYS A 355 6.60 8.70 -1.96
N ARG A 356 6.68 9.32 -3.13
CA ARG A 356 7.41 10.59 -3.35
C ARG A 356 6.78 11.79 -2.65
N LEU A 357 5.48 11.69 -2.32
CA LEU A 357 4.70 12.76 -1.67
C LEU A 357 4.87 12.76 -0.15
N SER A 358 5.52 11.73 0.41
CA SER A 358 5.85 11.70 1.83
C SER A 358 7.24 12.29 2.08
N PRO A 359 7.42 13.15 3.11
CA PRO A 359 8.73 13.61 3.54
C PRO A 359 9.69 12.46 3.91
N ASP A 360 9.15 11.34 4.41
CA ASP A 360 9.93 10.17 4.82
C ASP A 360 10.28 9.25 3.63
N GLY A 361 9.78 9.55 2.43
CA GLY A 361 9.96 8.74 1.22
C GLY A 361 9.06 7.49 1.15
N HIS A 362 8.24 7.23 2.17
CA HIS A 362 7.28 6.13 2.21
C HIS A 362 5.98 6.53 2.92
N PHE A 363 4.86 5.92 2.55
CA PHE A 363 3.56 6.17 3.17
C PHE A 363 2.63 4.97 3.14
N GLY A 364 2.27 4.48 4.33
CA GLY A 364 1.46 3.27 4.51
C GLY A 364 2.12 2.02 3.90
N SER A 365 1.32 1.04 3.48
CA SER A 365 1.81 -0.22 2.94
C SER A 365 0.80 -0.86 1.99
N LYS A 366 1.29 -1.48 0.90
CA LYS A 366 0.49 -2.34 0.00
C LYS A 366 0.40 -3.79 0.49
N PHE A 367 1.02 -4.13 1.62
CA PHE A 367 1.01 -5.48 2.16
C PHE A 367 -0.39 -5.83 2.66
N VAL A 368 -0.93 -6.96 2.20
CA VAL A 368 -2.30 -7.41 2.52
C VAL A 368 -2.31 -8.56 3.52
N THR A 369 -3.41 -8.68 4.26
CA THR A 369 -3.71 -9.78 5.16
C THR A 369 -4.89 -10.55 4.60
N ALA A 370 -4.75 -11.84 4.35
CA ALA A 370 -5.84 -12.72 3.96
C ALA A 370 -6.18 -13.69 5.10
N VAL A 371 -7.47 -13.95 5.31
CA VAL A 371 -7.97 -14.90 6.31
C VAL A 371 -8.80 -15.95 5.60
N ALA A 372 -8.48 -17.22 5.78
CA ALA A 372 -9.33 -18.34 5.36
C ALA A 372 -10.19 -18.76 6.55
N THR A 373 -11.49 -18.46 6.50
CA THR A 373 -12.45 -18.73 7.58
C THR A 373 -13.73 -19.35 7.04
N GLY A 374 -14.70 -19.68 7.89
CA GLY A 374 -16.03 -20.10 7.44
C GLY A 374 -16.86 -18.91 6.97
N GLY A 375 -17.55 -19.02 5.84
CA GLY A 375 -18.47 -18.01 5.33
C GLY A 375 -19.91 -18.18 5.82
N PRO A 376 -20.84 -17.28 5.42
CA PRO A 376 -22.26 -17.35 5.78
C PRO A 376 -22.98 -18.62 5.32
N ASP A 377 -22.42 -19.33 4.35
CA ASP A 377 -22.89 -20.60 3.80
C ASP A 377 -22.23 -21.84 4.45
N ASN A 378 -21.46 -21.63 5.53
CA ASN A 378 -20.65 -22.64 6.21
C ASN A 378 -19.65 -23.35 5.28
N GLN A 379 -19.25 -22.70 4.18
CA GLN A 379 -18.15 -23.11 3.32
C GLN A 379 -16.90 -22.31 3.64
N VAL A 380 -15.74 -22.79 3.18
CA VAL A 380 -14.49 -22.04 3.31
C VAL A 380 -14.58 -20.76 2.47
N HIS A 381 -14.27 -19.65 3.10
CA HIS A 381 -14.34 -18.31 2.56
C HIS A 381 -13.04 -17.56 2.84
N PHE A 382 -12.65 -16.69 1.91
CA PHE A 382 -11.43 -15.90 2.02
C PHE A 382 -11.79 -14.42 2.17
N GLU A 383 -11.25 -13.78 3.18
CA GLU A 383 -11.44 -12.36 3.45
C GLU A 383 -10.11 -11.62 3.41
N GLY A 384 -10.08 -10.47 2.75
CA GLY A 384 -8.90 -9.62 2.63
C GLY A 384 -9.01 -8.39 3.51
N TYR A 385 -7.91 -8.02 4.15
CA TYR A 385 -7.83 -6.89 5.05
C TYR A 385 -6.50 -6.16 4.89
N GLN A 386 -6.52 -4.86 5.21
CA GLN A 386 -5.34 -4.09 5.55
C GLN A 386 -5.60 -3.37 6.89
N VAL A 387 -4.55 -3.08 7.66
CA VAL A 387 -4.69 -2.14 8.78
C VAL A 387 -4.38 -0.71 8.33
N SER A 388 -5.03 0.24 9.00
CA SER A 388 -4.88 1.67 8.75
C SER A 388 -3.48 2.17 9.11
N ASN A 389 -3.10 3.30 8.53
CA ASN A 389 -1.83 3.95 8.86
C ASN A 389 -1.75 4.36 10.34
N GLN A 390 -2.89 4.61 10.99
CA GLN A 390 -2.97 4.86 12.43
C GLN A 390 -2.62 3.60 13.23
N CYS A 391 -3.14 2.44 12.84
CA CYS A 391 -2.77 1.16 13.43
C CYS A 391 -1.29 0.86 13.23
N MET A 392 -0.77 1.03 12.01
CA MET A 392 0.66 0.88 11.72
C MET A 392 1.54 1.72 12.66
N ALA A 393 1.19 3.00 12.85
CA ALA A 393 1.95 3.89 13.75
C ALA A 393 1.89 3.45 15.22
N LEU A 394 0.70 3.05 15.70
CA LEU A 394 0.53 2.56 17.07
C LEU A 394 1.31 1.26 17.32
N VAL A 395 1.36 0.36 16.34
CA VAL A 395 2.12 -0.90 16.43
C VAL A 395 3.62 -0.65 16.36
N ARG A 396 4.09 0.17 15.41
CA ARG A 396 5.51 0.52 15.23
C ARG A 396 6.11 1.15 16.49
N ASP A 397 5.33 1.98 17.15
CA ASP A 397 5.74 2.69 18.36
C ASP A 397 5.30 1.98 19.64
N GLU A 398 4.91 0.69 19.54
CA GLU A 398 4.56 -0.20 20.65
C GLU A 398 3.51 0.37 21.61
N CYS A 399 2.54 1.12 21.09
CA CYS A 399 1.49 1.79 21.87
C CYS A 399 0.20 0.96 22.00
N LEU A 400 0.10 -0.18 21.32
CA LEU A 400 -1.09 -1.03 21.29
C LEU A 400 -0.82 -2.40 21.91
N LEU A 401 -1.76 -2.91 22.69
CA LEU A 401 -1.77 -4.26 23.28
C LEU A 401 -3.06 -4.99 22.89
N PRO A 402 -3.02 -6.33 22.74
CA PRO A 402 -4.22 -7.12 22.57
C PRO A 402 -4.94 -7.32 23.93
N CYS A 403 -6.26 -7.50 23.87
CA CYS A 403 -7.07 -7.85 25.04
C CYS A 403 -7.20 -9.38 25.14
N ARG A 404 -7.04 -9.94 26.35
CA ARG A 404 -7.03 -11.40 26.57
C ARG A 404 -8.39 -12.07 26.33
N ASP A 405 -9.46 -11.49 26.84
CA ASP A 405 -10.80 -12.10 26.86
C ASP A 405 -11.80 -11.39 25.91
N ALA A 406 -11.31 -10.45 25.10
CA ALA A 406 -12.11 -9.64 24.17
C ALA A 406 -11.33 -9.42 22.87
N PRO A 407 -11.31 -10.41 21.95
CA PRO A 407 -10.54 -10.34 20.70
C PRO A 407 -10.92 -9.14 19.81
N GLU A 408 -12.16 -8.67 19.91
CA GLU A 408 -12.71 -7.51 19.20
C GLU A 408 -12.19 -6.15 19.74
N LEU A 409 -11.48 -6.16 20.87
CA LEU A 409 -10.95 -4.97 21.51
C LEU A 409 -9.41 -4.97 21.53
N GLY A 410 -8.84 -3.81 21.24
CA GLY A 410 -7.44 -3.47 21.55
C GLY A 410 -7.34 -2.58 22.78
N TYR A 411 -6.12 -2.39 23.28
CA TYR A 411 -5.85 -1.51 24.43
C TYR A 411 -4.66 -0.58 24.14
N ALA A 412 -4.89 0.72 24.13
CA ALA A 412 -3.78 1.68 24.03
C ALA A 412 -3.02 1.75 25.37
N LYS A 413 -1.71 1.51 25.34
CA LYS A 413 -0.87 1.53 26.55
C LYS A 413 -0.97 2.85 27.30
N GLU A 414 -0.75 2.78 28.61
CA GLU A 414 -0.52 3.97 29.43
C GLU A 414 0.93 4.40 29.34
N SER A 415 1.18 5.71 29.51
CA SER A 415 2.56 6.21 29.60
C SER A 415 3.24 5.66 30.84
N SER A 416 4.47 5.18 30.69
CA SER A 416 5.34 4.72 31.78
C SER A 416 6.63 5.54 31.83
N SER A 417 7.44 5.34 32.88
CA SER A 417 8.78 5.95 32.95
C SER A 417 9.70 5.54 31.80
N GLU A 418 9.44 4.38 31.18
CA GLU A 418 10.24 3.84 30.08
C GLU A 418 9.75 4.35 28.73
N GLN A 419 8.43 4.49 28.55
CA GLN A 419 7.82 4.82 27.28
C GLN A 419 6.70 5.83 27.46
N TYR A 420 6.81 6.96 26.76
CA TYR A 420 5.69 7.88 26.60
C TYR A 420 4.73 7.37 25.53
N VAL A 421 3.45 7.33 25.85
CA VAL A 421 2.36 6.95 24.94
C VAL A 421 1.36 8.11 24.89
N PRO A 422 1.14 8.76 23.74
CA PRO A 422 0.17 9.84 23.63
C PRO A 422 -1.24 9.31 23.91
N ASP A 423 -2.13 10.20 24.33
CA ASP A 423 -3.54 9.83 24.46
C ASP A 423 -4.11 9.48 23.08
N VAL A 424 -4.74 8.31 23.02
CA VAL A 424 -5.41 7.80 21.83
C VAL A 424 -6.90 7.85 22.09
N PHE A 425 -7.63 8.47 21.18
CA PHE A 425 -9.07 8.64 21.23
C PHE A 425 -9.72 7.98 20.01
N TYR A 426 -10.99 7.62 20.10
CA TYR A 426 -11.82 7.27 18.94
C TYR A 426 -13.17 7.99 19.04
N LYS A 427 -13.81 8.20 17.90
CA LYS A 427 -15.16 8.75 17.86
C LYS A 427 -16.17 7.63 17.81
N ASP A 428 -17.23 7.71 18.61
CA ASP A 428 -18.33 6.77 18.62
C ASP A 428 -19.66 7.53 18.53
N ILE A 429 -20.74 6.84 18.18
CA ILE A 429 -22.09 7.43 18.11
C ILE A 429 -22.87 6.97 19.34
N ASP A 430 -23.34 7.92 20.14
CA ASP A 430 -24.16 7.60 21.31
C ASP A 430 -25.57 7.11 20.92
N LYS A 431 -26.36 6.68 21.91
CA LYS A 431 -27.75 6.22 21.72
C LYS A 431 -28.69 7.29 21.16
N PHE A 432 -28.26 8.55 21.13
CA PHE A 432 -29.01 9.71 20.66
C PHE A 432 -28.52 10.20 19.28
N GLY A 433 -27.54 9.53 18.67
CA GLY A 433 -27.00 9.87 17.36
C GLY A 433 -25.91 10.96 17.39
N ASN A 434 -25.40 11.34 18.57
CA ASN A 434 -24.32 12.33 18.68
C ASN A 434 -22.94 11.66 18.61
N GLU A 435 -21.99 12.32 17.94
CA GLU A 435 -20.58 11.91 17.97
C GLU A 435 -19.97 12.24 19.34
N ILE A 436 -19.57 11.20 20.08
CA ILE A 436 -18.81 11.30 21.33
C ILE A 436 -17.36 10.87 21.09
N THR A 437 -16.42 11.48 21.81
CA THR A 437 -15.00 11.09 21.78
C THR A 437 -14.68 10.28 23.02
N GLN A 438 -14.19 9.05 22.84
CA GLN A 438 -13.85 8.12 23.91
C GLN A 438 -12.34 7.84 23.93
N LEU A 439 -11.79 7.56 25.12
CA LEU A 439 -10.40 7.14 25.27
C LEU A 439 -10.25 5.69 24.79
N ALA A 440 -9.21 5.40 24.03
CA ALA A 440 -8.94 4.10 23.40
C ALA A 440 -8.37 3.05 24.39
N ARG A 441 -9.01 2.94 25.57
CA ARG A 441 -8.63 2.06 26.69
C ARG A 441 -9.89 1.45 27.32
N PRO A 442 -10.53 0.43 26.71
CA PRO A 442 -10.17 -0.24 25.46
C PRO A 442 -10.69 0.48 24.19
N LEU A 443 -10.31 -0.02 23.00
CA LEU A 443 -10.81 0.45 21.70
C LEU A 443 -11.35 -0.71 20.83
N PRO A 444 -12.39 -0.48 20.01
CA PRO A 444 -12.79 -1.46 19.00
C PRO A 444 -11.77 -1.57 17.87
N VAL A 445 -11.41 -2.80 17.47
CA VAL A 445 -10.46 -3.06 16.38
C VAL A 445 -10.97 -2.64 15.00
N GLU A 446 -12.28 -2.44 14.84
CA GLU A 446 -12.89 -1.93 13.61
C GLU A 446 -12.33 -0.59 13.14
N TYR A 447 -11.83 0.25 14.06
CA TYR A 447 -11.18 1.52 13.71
C TYR A 447 -9.76 1.33 13.13
N LEU A 448 -9.19 0.14 13.31
CA LEU A 448 -7.84 -0.20 12.89
C LEU A 448 -7.82 -0.90 11.53
N ILE A 449 -8.89 -1.57 11.14
CA ILE A 449 -8.97 -2.39 9.92
C ILE A 449 -9.62 -1.64 8.74
N ILE A 450 -9.29 -2.09 7.54
CA ILE A 450 -9.82 -1.64 6.27
C ILE A 450 -10.17 -2.91 5.48
N ASP A 451 -11.46 -3.13 5.26
CA ASP A 451 -11.94 -4.32 4.55
C ASP A 451 -11.62 -4.24 3.05
N ASP A 452 -11.17 -5.37 2.49
CA ASP A 452 -11.04 -5.59 1.06
C ASP A 452 -12.21 -6.46 0.56
N PHE A 453 -13.15 -5.88 -0.20
CA PHE A 453 -14.35 -6.59 -0.64
C PHE A 453 -14.10 -7.57 -1.80
N HIS A 454 -14.92 -8.62 -1.75
CA HIS A 454 -14.96 -9.84 -2.55
C HIS A 454 -14.88 -9.70 -4.09
N SER A 455 -13.99 -10.46 -4.73
CA SER A 455 -14.21 -11.03 -6.07
C SER A 455 -13.33 -12.26 -6.34
N LEU A 456 -13.42 -13.28 -5.46
CA LEU A 456 -12.81 -14.59 -5.69
C LEU A 456 -13.79 -15.61 -6.34
N ALA A 457 -15.10 -15.41 -6.16
CA ALA A 457 -16.13 -16.39 -6.54
C ALA A 457 -16.26 -16.65 -8.05
N THR A 458 -15.81 -15.75 -8.93
CA THR A 458 -15.98 -15.89 -10.38
C THR A 458 -14.82 -16.64 -11.06
N TYR A 459 -13.64 -16.70 -10.44
CA TYR A 459 -12.45 -17.31 -11.03
C TYR A 459 -12.32 -18.82 -10.72
N LEU A 460 -12.97 -19.32 -9.67
CA LEU A 460 -12.98 -20.74 -9.25
C LEU A 460 -13.64 -21.69 -10.28
N SER A 461 -14.07 -21.20 -11.44
CA SER A 461 -14.78 -22.00 -12.46
C SER A 461 -13.98 -22.35 -13.70
N GLN A 462 -12.69 -21.98 -13.81
CA GLN A 462 -11.97 -22.14 -15.09
C GLN A 462 -10.55 -22.71 -15.00
N ASN A 463 -10.43 -23.82 -15.73
CA ASN A 463 -9.28 -24.42 -16.40
C ASN A 463 -8.25 -25.24 -15.60
N THR A 464 -8.16 -26.48 -16.07
CA THR A 464 -7.12 -27.49 -15.89
C THR A 464 -6.30 -27.55 -17.19
N SER A 465 -4.96 -27.47 -17.12
CA SER A 465 -4.08 -27.77 -18.26
C SER A 465 -2.86 -28.59 -17.83
N SER A 466 -2.33 -29.38 -18.77
CA SER A 466 -1.35 -30.46 -18.59
C SER A 466 -0.13 -30.28 -19.51
N ILE A 467 0.60 -29.17 -19.37
CA ILE A 467 1.79 -28.86 -20.18
C ILE A 467 3.06 -28.87 -19.30
N PHE A 468 4.21 -29.29 -19.84
CA PHE A 468 5.50 -29.34 -19.10
C PHE A 468 5.90 -27.98 -18.50
N LEU A 469 5.65 -26.89 -19.23
CA LEU A 469 5.86 -25.53 -18.72
C LEU A 469 4.98 -25.28 -17.48
N ASP A 470 3.74 -25.79 -17.45
CA ASP A 470 2.85 -25.64 -16.29
C ASP A 470 3.40 -26.40 -15.07
N ILE A 471 3.96 -27.61 -15.28
CA ILE A 471 4.57 -28.41 -14.22
C ILE A 471 5.78 -27.68 -13.63
N ILE A 472 6.67 -27.16 -14.49
CA ILE A 472 7.91 -26.52 -14.03
C ILE A 472 7.71 -25.07 -13.56
N SER A 473 6.55 -24.49 -13.84
CA SER A 473 6.12 -23.19 -13.30
C SER A 473 5.62 -23.27 -11.85
N ASP A 474 5.56 -24.47 -11.26
CA ASP A 474 5.22 -24.64 -9.85
C ASP A 474 6.28 -23.99 -8.95
N PHE A 475 5.86 -23.00 -8.17
CA PHE A 475 6.76 -22.23 -7.30
C PHE A 475 7.47 -23.10 -6.25
N HIS A 476 6.79 -24.11 -5.69
CA HIS A 476 7.37 -25.00 -4.70
C HIS A 476 8.40 -25.94 -5.33
N LEU A 477 8.16 -26.39 -6.56
CA LEU A 477 9.12 -27.17 -7.33
C LEU A 477 10.38 -26.33 -7.62
N LEU A 478 10.22 -25.09 -8.08
CA LEU A 478 11.34 -24.19 -8.32
C LEU A 478 12.15 -23.92 -7.04
N LEU A 479 11.48 -23.71 -5.91
CA LEU A 479 12.14 -23.53 -4.63
C LEU A 479 12.87 -24.80 -4.18
N PHE A 480 12.28 -25.97 -4.37
CA PHE A 480 12.93 -27.25 -4.09
C PHE A 480 14.20 -27.42 -4.93
N LEU A 481 14.16 -27.10 -6.22
CA LEU A 481 15.32 -27.21 -7.11
C LEU A 481 16.50 -26.31 -6.70
N VAL A 482 16.22 -25.14 -6.11
CA VAL A 482 17.27 -24.21 -5.66
C VAL A 482 17.76 -24.51 -4.25
N THR A 483 16.86 -24.92 -3.36
CA THR A 483 17.18 -25.13 -1.93
C THR A 483 17.62 -26.56 -1.61
N ASN A 484 17.67 -27.45 -2.60
CA ASN A 484 18.13 -28.82 -2.41
C ASN A 484 19.66 -28.88 -2.27
N GLU A 485 20.12 -29.31 -1.09
CA GLU A 485 21.54 -29.39 -0.72
C GLU A 485 22.33 -30.44 -1.51
N VAL A 486 21.65 -31.40 -2.15
CA VAL A 486 22.30 -32.46 -2.95
C VAL A 486 22.82 -31.92 -4.28
N MET A 487 22.16 -30.91 -4.86
CA MET A 487 22.57 -30.25 -6.11
C MET A 487 22.04 -28.81 -6.13
N PRO A 488 22.77 -27.83 -5.57
CA PRO A 488 22.32 -26.44 -5.54
C PRO A 488 22.38 -25.84 -6.95
N LEU A 489 21.24 -25.74 -7.62
CA LEU A 489 21.15 -25.21 -8.99
C LEU A 489 21.05 -23.67 -9.04
N GLN A 490 21.30 -22.96 -7.94
CA GLN A 490 21.12 -21.51 -7.81
C GLN A 490 21.83 -20.71 -8.91
N ASP A 491 23.04 -21.13 -9.31
CA ASP A 491 23.84 -20.46 -10.35
C ASP A 491 23.37 -20.77 -11.78
N SER A 492 22.64 -21.87 -11.98
CA SER A 492 22.24 -22.37 -13.30
C SER A 492 20.76 -22.16 -13.60
N ILE A 493 19.89 -21.99 -12.59
CA ILE A 493 18.42 -21.94 -12.75
C ILE A 493 17.92 -20.66 -13.46
N SER A 494 18.77 -19.66 -13.68
CA SER A 494 18.38 -18.37 -14.28
C SER A 494 17.64 -18.51 -15.62
N LEU A 495 18.08 -19.44 -16.48
CA LEU A 495 17.43 -19.77 -17.75
C LEU A 495 16.00 -20.32 -17.56
N LEU A 496 15.80 -21.17 -16.56
CA LEU A 496 14.48 -21.74 -16.25
C LEU A 496 13.55 -20.67 -15.66
N LEU A 497 14.05 -19.83 -14.75
CA LEU A 497 13.25 -18.75 -14.17
C LEU A 497 12.85 -17.73 -15.25
N GLU A 498 13.72 -17.46 -16.22
CA GLU A 498 13.38 -16.61 -17.37
C GLU A 498 12.32 -17.25 -18.27
N ALA A 499 12.43 -18.57 -18.53
CA ALA A 499 11.43 -19.31 -19.30
C ALA A 499 10.04 -19.25 -18.64
N VAL A 500 9.97 -19.47 -17.32
CA VAL A 500 8.73 -19.39 -16.53
C VAL A 500 8.18 -17.96 -16.53
N ARG A 501 9.03 -16.96 -16.25
CA ARG A 501 8.64 -15.55 -16.19
C ARG A 501 8.06 -15.05 -17.53
N THR A 502 8.67 -15.43 -18.64
CA THR A 502 8.25 -14.99 -19.99
C THR A 502 7.21 -15.91 -20.64
N ARG A 503 6.83 -17.02 -19.96
CA ARG A 503 6.02 -18.11 -20.52
C ARG A 503 6.56 -18.62 -21.86
N ASN A 504 7.89 -18.73 -21.97
CA ASN A 504 8.55 -19.14 -23.21
C ASN A 504 8.83 -20.65 -23.19
N GLU A 505 8.06 -21.39 -23.98
CA GLU A 505 8.17 -22.85 -24.10
C GLU A 505 9.52 -23.29 -24.70
N GLU A 506 10.10 -22.54 -25.64
CA GLU A 506 11.37 -22.89 -26.28
C GLU A 506 12.54 -22.82 -25.29
N LEU A 507 12.53 -21.82 -24.41
CA LEU A 507 13.52 -21.71 -23.33
C LEU A 507 13.36 -22.84 -22.32
N ALA A 508 12.13 -23.21 -21.96
CA ALA A 508 11.88 -24.35 -21.06
C ALA A 508 12.33 -25.68 -21.69
N GLN A 509 12.13 -25.89 -22.99
CA GLN A 509 12.64 -27.06 -23.70
C GLN A 509 14.17 -27.06 -23.82
N THR A 510 14.79 -25.88 -23.92
CA THR A 510 16.25 -25.75 -23.89
C THR A 510 16.80 -26.15 -22.52
N TRP A 511 16.15 -25.71 -21.43
CA TRP A 511 16.48 -26.15 -20.08
C TRP A 511 16.32 -27.66 -19.88
N LYS A 512 15.24 -28.25 -20.41
CA LYS A 512 15.00 -29.70 -20.36
C LYS A 512 16.14 -30.51 -21.00
N LYS A 513 16.87 -29.94 -21.97
CA LYS A 513 18.01 -30.59 -22.64
C LYS A 513 19.36 -30.34 -21.95
N SER A 514 19.37 -29.63 -20.82
CA SER A 514 20.59 -29.29 -20.09
C SER A 514 21.17 -30.48 -19.31
N GLU A 515 22.48 -30.48 -19.09
CA GLU A 515 23.16 -31.52 -18.29
C GLU A 515 22.66 -31.53 -16.83
N GLN A 516 22.28 -30.37 -16.31
CA GLN A 516 21.70 -30.19 -14.98
C GLN A 516 20.37 -30.93 -14.86
N TRP A 517 19.46 -30.74 -15.83
CA TRP A 517 18.17 -31.44 -15.85
C TRP A 517 18.32 -32.94 -16.08
N ALA A 518 19.23 -33.37 -16.97
CA ALA A 518 19.54 -34.78 -17.18
C ALA A 518 20.03 -35.47 -15.89
N THR A 519 20.80 -34.75 -15.07
CA THR A 519 21.25 -35.26 -13.76
C THR A 519 20.09 -35.40 -12.77
N ILE A 520 19.14 -34.46 -12.76
CA ILE A 520 17.90 -34.57 -11.97
C ILE A 520 17.07 -35.77 -12.41
N GLU A 521 16.85 -35.95 -13.72
CA GLU A 521 16.10 -37.08 -14.26
C GLU A 521 16.76 -38.42 -13.90
N GLN A 522 18.09 -38.48 -13.98
CA GLN A 522 18.85 -39.66 -13.59
C GLN A 522 18.71 -39.94 -12.08
N LEU A 523 18.80 -38.92 -11.22
CA LEU A 523 18.56 -39.07 -9.78
C LEU A 523 17.13 -39.56 -9.51
N CYS A 524 16.10 -38.95 -10.10
CA CYS A 524 14.70 -39.38 -9.96
C CYS A 524 14.49 -40.84 -10.40
N SER A 525 15.16 -41.28 -11.47
CA SER A 525 15.10 -42.66 -11.97
C SER A 525 15.71 -43.67 -10.99
N THR A 526 16.73 -43.28 -10.22
CA THR A 526 17.36 -44.16 -9.21
C THR A 526 16.52 -44.32 -7.94
N VAL A 527 15.62 -43.37 -7.63
CA VAL A 527 14.69 -43.46 -6.48
C VAL A 527 13.33 -44.05 -6.86
N GLY A 528 13.12 -44.44 -8.13
CA GLY A 528 11.88 -45.08 -8.60
C GLY A 528 10.70 -44.14 -8.85
N VAL A 529 10.94 -42.83 -9.01
CA VAL A 529 9.90 -41.83 -9.33
C VAL A 529 9.82 -41.66 -10.85
N GLN A 530 8.78 -42.17 -11.50
CA GLN A 530 8.52 -41.94 -12.93
C GLN A 530 7.87 -40.56 -13.14
N LEU A 531 8.59 -39.64 -13.81
CA LEU A 531 8.03 -38.38 -14.29
C LEU A 531 7.17 -38.61 -15.55
N PRO A 532 6.02 -37.92 -15.72
CA PRO A 532 5.22 -38.02 -16.94
C PRO A 532 5.96 -37.37 -18.12
N GLY A 533 6.24 -38.13 -19.18
CA GLY A 533 6.75 -37.56 -20.45
C GLY A 533 7.84 -38.35 -21.17
N MET A 534 8.20 -39.56 -20.73
CA MET A 534 9.14 -40.40 -21.49
C MET A 534 8.45 -41.16 -22.62
N HIS A 535 8.32 -40.54 -23.79
CA HIS A 535 8.40 -41.24 -25.08
C HIS A 535 8.59 -40.23 -26.22
N GLU A 536 9.83 -40.09 -26.68
CA GLU A 536 10.16 -39.98 -28.11
C GLU A 536 11.68 -40.02 -28.29
N TYR A 537 12.21 -41.11 -28.83
CA TYR A 537 13.11 -41.16 -29.99
C TYR A 537 13.41 -42.65 -30.29
N GLY A 538 13.05 -43.07 -31.50
CA GLY A 538 12.93 -44.46 -31.89
C GLY A 538 14.25 -45.18 -32.18
N ALA A 539 14.21 -46.50 -31.96
CA ALA A 539 14.98 -47.48 -32.73
C ALA A 539 14.01 -48.60 -33.15
N ILE A 540 14.08 -48.94 -34.43
CA ILE A 540 13.21 -49.86 -35.17
C ILE A 540 13.40 -51.31 -34.72
N GLY A 541 12.31 -52.05 -34.52
CA GLY A 541 12.27 -53.50 -34.71
C GLY A 541 11.37 -54.29 -33.75
N GLY A 542 10.33 -54.91 -34.30
CA GLY A 542 9.69 -56.10 -33.70
C GLY A 542 8.22 -55.95 -33.34
N SER A 543 7.38 -56.57 -34.17
CA SER A 543 5.91 -56.67 -34.07
C SER A 543 5.40 -57.53 -32.91
N THR A 544 4.41 -57.06 -32.17
CA THR A 544 3.32 -57.87 -31.58
C THR A 544 2.02 -57.06 -31.48
N HIS A 545 0.92 -57.66 -31.92
CA HIS A 545 -0.44 -57.12 -31.79
C HIS A 545 -0.86 -57.05 -30.31
N ALA A 546 -1.32 -55.88 -29.85
CA ALA A 546 -2.11 -55.73 -28.62
C ALA A 546 -3.33 -54.84 -28.91
N THR A 547 -4.52 -55.39 -28.67
CA THR A 547 -5.80 -54.69 -28.74
C THR A 547 -5.89 -53.61 -27.67
N SER A 548 -6.19 -52.38 -28.07
CA SER A 548 -6.40 -51.24 -27.16
C SER A 548 -7.66 -51.45 -26.32
N SER A 549 -7.50 -51.72 -25.03
CA SER A 549 -8.60 -51.60 -24.07
C SER A 549 -8.77 -50.12 -23.72
N ALA A 550 -9.97 -49.58 -23.91
CA ALA A 550 -10.31 -48.20 -23.55
C ALA A 550 -10.74 -48.13 -22.07
N MET A 551 -10.44 -47.00 -21.41
CA MET A 551 -10.96 -46.68 -20.07
C MET A 551 -12.49 -46.73 -20.05
N TRP A 552 -13.07 -47.04 -18.89
CA TRP A 552 -14.53 -47.16 -18.76
C TRP A 552 -15.06 -46.43 -17.52
N ALA A 553 -16.22 -45.78 -17.67
CA ALA A 553 -16.90 -45.08 -16.59
C ALA A 553 -17.74 -46.06 -15.77
N CYS A 554 -17.59 -46.04 -14.43
CA CYS A 554 -18.43 -46.82 -13.54
C CYS A 554 -19.89 -46.38 -13.60
N GLN A 555 -20.82 -47.30 -13.87
CA GLN A 555 -22.26 -47.01 -13.91
C GLN A 555 -22.84 -46.57 -12.56
N HIS A 556 -22.15 -46.84 -11.44
CA HIS A 556 -22.64 -46.54 -10.10
C HIS A 556 -22.11 -45.22 -9.52
N CYS A 557 -20.82 -44.93 -9.70
CA CYS A 557 -20.18 -43.75 -9.11
C CYS A 557 -19.50 -42.84 -10.14
N THR A 558 -19.64 -43.12 -11.44
CA THR A 558 -19.10 -42.33 -12.57
C THR A 558 -17.57 -42.21 -12.64
N PHE A 559 -16.84 -42.89 -11.75
CA PHE A 559 -15.38 -42.92 -11.75
C PHE A 559 -14.83 -43.59 -13.02
N MET A 560 -13.80 -42.98 -13.61
CA MET A 560 -13.15 -43.47 -14.84
C MET A 560 -12.07 -44.48 -14.48
N ASN A 561 -12.37 -45.77 -14.68
CA ASN A 561 -11.46 -46.86 -14.38
C ASN A 561 -10.48 -47.12 -15.52
N GLN A 562 -9.26 -47.53 -15.15
CA GLN A 562 -8.21 -47.90 -16.09
C GLN A 562 -8.58 -49.15 -16.90
N PRO A 563 -8.01 -49.33 -18.11
CA PRO A 563 -8.32 -50.49 -18.93
C PRO A 563 -7.81 -51.79 -18.28
N GLY A 564 -8.64 -52.83 -18.20
CA GLY A 564 -8.27 -54.14 -17.67
C GLY A 564 -8.73 -54.43 -16.24
N THR A 565 -9.39 -53.47 -15.57
CA THR A 565 -10.06 -53.71 -14.28
C THR A 565 -11.53 -54.10 -14.48
N ASP A 566 -11.93 -55.23 -13.90
CA ASP A 566 -13.32 -55.72 -13.93
C ASP A 566 -14.18 -55.17 -12.77
N HIS A 567 -13.55 -54.43 -11.84
CA HIS A 567 -14.20 -53.79 -10.70
C HIS A 567 -13.77 -52.32 -10.63
N CYS A 568 -14.67 -51.47 -10.14
CA CYS A 568 -14.41 -50.05 -9.96
C CYS A 568 -13.45 -49.80 -8.79
N GLU A 569 -12.39 -49.03 -9.00
CA GLU A 569 -11.37 -48.76 -7.97
C GLU A 569 -11.93 -47.97 -6.77
N MET A 570 -12.95 -47.13 -6.99
CA MET A 570 -13.52 -46.28 -5.93
C MET A 570 -14.63 -46.97 -5.12
N CYS A 571 -15.42 -47.84 -5.72
CA CYS A 571 -16.56 -48.48 -5.03
C CYS A 571 -16.48 -50.01 -4.97
N SER A 572 -15.44 -50.61 -5.55
CA SER A 572 -15.21 -52.07 -5.63
C SER A 572 -16.35 -52.87 -6.30
N LEU A 573 -17.29 -52.20 -6.96
CA LEU A 573 -18.40 -52.84 -7.68
C LEU A 573 -17.96 -53.29 -9.09
N PRO A 574 -18.50 -54.41 -9.60
CA PRO A 574 -18.13 -54.93 -10.90
C PRO A 574 -18.53 -53.99 -12.05
N ARG A 575 -17.90 -54.18 -13.21
CA ARG A 575 -18.09 -53.37 -14.42
C ARG A 575 -19.47 -53.48 -15.05
N THR A 576 -20.17 -54.60 -14.81
CA THR A 576 -21.53 -54.87 -15.32
C THR A 576 -22.58 -54.71 -14.25
#